data_AF-K9WR16-F1
#
_entry.id   AF-K9WR16-F1
#
_cell.length_a   1.000
_cell.length_b   1.000
_cell.length_c   1.000
_cell.angle_alpha   90.00
_cell.angle_beta   90.00
_cell.angle_gamma   90.00
#
_symmetry.space_group_name_H-M   'P 1'
#
loop_
_entity.id
_entity.type
_entity.pdbx_description
1 polymer ?
#
loop_
_entity_poly.entity_id
_entity_poly.type
_entity_poly.pdbx_seq_one_letter_code
_entity_poly.pdbx_strand_id
1 'polypeptide(L)'
;MIDETGDRKKGKKTDYVARQYLGSVGKVDNGIVSVNAYGVYSNITYWEITTDPETMPENSTSFVMTNLQGNLKKTLGDLYGLRTWIEYGFRQCKQELGWTDYRFTNFQHIERWWEIIFCVYTMISLNSPAFLRLKQSRQIETEVQENRDINFSNHKQWNHQPGWKNTLNNLRLIIQPLLLFWLIYPWLDILPNSKLLLGFNHLIAAMNQFKPGLASG
;
A
#
# COMPACT_ATOMS: atom_id res chain seq x y z
N MET A 1 1.69 11.21 16.38
CA MET A 1 2.10 10.39 15.22
C MET A 1 3.57 10.75 14.99
N ILE A 2 4.49 9.88 15.39
CA ILE A 2 5.93 10.14 15.23
C ILE A 2 6.27 9.69 13.81
N ASP A 3 6.55 10.68 12.96
CA ASP A 3 6.99 10.48 11.57
C ASP A 3 8.47 10.06 11.58
N GLU A 4 8.75 8.88 11.01
CA GLU A 4 10.11 8.34 10.82
C GLU A 4 10.42 8.14 9.33
N THR A 5 10.02 9.08 8.47
CA THR A 5 10.34 8.99 7.04
C THR A 5 11.60 9.80 6.68
N GLY A 6 12.78 9.19 6.81
CA GLY A 6 14.05 9.79 6.37
C GLY A 6 14.45 9.35 4.96
N ASP A 7 14.62 10.28 4.02
CA ASP A 7 15.26 10.02 2.72
C ASP A 7 16.80 10.09 2.82
N ARG A 8 17.51 9.37 1.92
CA ARG A 8 18.98 9.34 1.90
C ARG A 8 19.56 10.73 1.60
N LYS A 9 20.39 11.25 2.51
CA LYS A 9 21.08 12.54 2.39
C LYS A 9 22.06 12.57 1.21
N LYS A 10 21.96 13.58 0.35
CA LYS A 10 22.97 13.92 -0.68
C LYS A 10 23.82 15.10 -0.19
N GLY A 11 25.01 14.84 0.36
CA GLY A 11 25.98 15.88 0.77
C GLY A 11 26.44 15.81 2.23
N LYS A 12 27.49 16.57 2.58
CA LYS A 12 28.24 16.41 3.84
C LYS A 12 27.82 17.31 5.02
N LYS A 13 27.08 18.42 4.83
CA LYS A 13 26.67 19.33 5.94
C LYS A 13 25.29 19.97 5.75
N THR A 14 24.58 20.11 6.87
CA THR A 14 23.36 20.93 7.08
C THR A 14 23.28 21.19 8.59
N ASP A 15 22.95 22.42 9.01
CA ASP A 15 22.74 22.75 10.42
C ASP A 15 21.42 22.15 10.93
N TYR A 16 21.39 21.76 12.21
CA TYR A 16 20.26 21.11 12.92
C TYR A 16 19.88 19.68 12.48
N VAL A 17 20.86 18.81 12.22
CA VAL A 17 20.62 17.38 11.95
C VAL A 17 21.30 16.49 13.01
N ALA A 18 20.50 15.75 13.78
CA ALA A 18 20.99 14.65 14.63
C ALA A 18 21.15 13.36 13.80
N ARG A 19 22.09 12.48 14.18
CA ARG A 19 22.31 11.17 13.52
C ARG A 19 21.13 10.26 13.82
N GLN A 20 20.55 9.64 12.78
CA GLN A 20 19.46 8.66 12.90
C GLN A 20 19.86 7.35 12.20
N TYR A 21 19.62 6.22 12.87
CA TYR A 21 19.97 4.88 12.39
C TYR A 21 18.85 4.28 11.55
N LEU A 22 19.22 3.63 10.45
CA LEU A 22 18.33 2.90 9.55
C LEU A 22 18.19 1.46 10.04
N GLY A 23 17.03 1.10 10.62
CA GLY A 23 16.70 -0.26 11.04
C GLY A 23 16.45 -1.16 9.83
N SER A 24 17.25 -2.21 9.69
CA SER A 24 17.46 -3.00 8.50
C SER A 24 16.41 -4.08 8.22
N VAL A 25 16.00 -4.18 6.95
CA VAL A 25 15.93 -5.41 6.12
C VAL A 25 15.12 -6.59 6.66
N GLY A 26 14.02 -6.90 5.95
CA GLY A 26 13.13 -8.02 6.24
C GLY A 26 13.81 -9.39 6.32
N LYS A 27 14.06 -9.83 7.54
CA LYS A 27 14.22 -11.23 7.91
C LYS A 27 13.08 -11.63 8.83
N VAL A 28 12.50 -12.80 8.56
CA VAL A 28 11.67 -13.53 9.51
C VAL A 28 12.65 -14.36 10.34
N ASP A 29 12.77 -14.05 11.63
CA ASP A 29 13.62 -14.79 12.56
C ASP A 29 12.78 -15.29 13.74
N ASN A 30 13.13 -16.47 14.26
CA ASN A 30 12.40 -17.09 15.37
C ASN A 30 12.97 -16.56 16.70
N GLY A 31 12.34 -15.54 17.29
CA GLY A 31 12.71 -14.98 18.59
C GLY A 31 11.69 -15.30 19.69
N ILE A 32 12.17 -15.54 20.91
CA ILE A 32 11.34 -15.61 22.12
C ILE A 32 11.22 -14.18 22.67
N VAL A 33 10.00 -13.65 22.81
CA VAL A 33 9.78 -12.34 23.42
C VAL A 33 9.74 -12.51 24.94
N SER A 34 10.79 -12.10 25.65
CA SER A 34 10.74 -11.92 27.11
C SER A 34 10.44 -10.45 27.43
N VAL A 35 9.69 -10.21 28.50
CA VAL A 35 9.26 -8.87 28.91
C VAL A 35 9.51 -8.69 30.41
N ASN A 36 10.33 -7.72 30.77
CA ASN A 36 10.47 -7.19 32.12
C ASN A 36 9.72 -5.85 32.20
N ALA A 37 8.74 -5.72 33.10
CA ALA A 37 7.91 -4.51 33.20
C ALA A 37 8.52 -3.49 34.18
N TYR A 38 8.70 -2.24 33.73
CA TYR A 38 9.09 -1.13 34.61
C TYR A 38 8.05 0.00 34.56
N GLY A 39 7.19 0.02 35.58
CA GLY A 39 6.36 1.17 35.98
C GLY A 39 5.04 1.38 35.24
N VAL A 40 4.00 1.69 36.01
CA VAL A 40 2.74 2.28 35.51
C VAL A 40 2.72 3.74 35.94
N TYR A 41 2.61 4.67 34.99
CA TYR A 41 2.38 6.08 35.29
C TYR A 41 1.11 6.52 34.55
N SER A 42 0.08 6.93 35.28
CA SER A 42 -1.17 7.46 34.71
C SER A 42 -1.78 6.62 33.57
N ASN A 43 -1.97 5.31 33.80
CA ASN A 43 -2.49 4.32 32.83
C ASN A 43 -1.60 4.02 31.62
N ILE A 44 -0.35 4.50 31.61
CA ILE A 44 0.65 4.17 30.59
C ILE A 44 1.57 3.08 31.15
N THR A 45 1.80 2.06 30.33
CA THR A 45 2.72 0.95 30.59
C THR A 45 3.90 1.04 29.64
N TYR A 46 5.10 0.78 30.16
CA TYR A 46 6.33 0.71 29.38
C TYR A 46 6.73 -0.75 29.16
N TRP A 47 7.09 -1.06 27.92
CA TRP A 47 7.42 -2.39 27.45
C TRP A 47 8.76 -2.38 26.74
N GLU A 48 9.52 -3.42 26.97
CA GLU A 48 10.71 -3.74 26.20
C GLU A 48 10.40 -4.96 25.35
N ILE A 49 10.63 -4.83 24.04
CA ILE A 49 10.37 -5.88 23.05
C ILE A 49 11.70 -6.25 22.43
N THR A 50 12.12 -7.50 22.60
CA THR A 50 13.35 -8.04 22.00
C THR A 50 13.11 -9.39 21.33
N THR A 51 13.89 -9.70 20.30
CA THR A 51 13.96 -11.04 19.71
C THR A 51 14.86 -11.99 20.48
N ASP A 52 15.80 -11.45 21.28
CA ASP A 52 16.73 -12.21 22.11
C ASP A 52 16.71 -11.67 23.56
N PRO A 53 16.01 -12.37 24.47
CA PRO A 53 15.95 -12.07 25.90
C PRO A 53 17.27 -12.12 26.65
N GLU A 54 18.20 -12.96 26.21
CA GLU A 54 19.40 -13.27 26.98
C GLU A 54 20.48 -12.23 26.74
N THR A 55 20.62 -11.79 25.49
CA THR A 55 21.66 -10.82 25.09
C THR A 55 21.15 -9.39 24.97
N MET A 56 19.82 -9.18 24.82
CA MET A 56 19.16 -7.88 24.63
C MET A 56 19.96 -6.91 23.75
N PRO A 57 20.26 -7.28 22.49
CA PRO A 57 21.13 -6.46 21.67
C PRO A 57 20.37 -5.21 21.19
N GLU A 58 21.06 -4.07 21.14
CA GLU A 58 20.44 -2.76 20.85
C GLU A 58 19.72 -2.71 19.49
N ASN A 59 20.13 -3.53 18.52
CA ASN A 59 19.56 -3.55 17.18
C ASN A 59 18.23 -4.35 17.08
N SER A 60 17.90 -5.16 18.08
CA SER A 60 16.65 -5.94 18.10
C SER A 60 15.76 -5.63 19.30
N THR A 61 16.21 -4.74 20.21
CA THR A 61 15.49 -4.33 21.40
C THR A 61 14.82 -2.97 21.17
N SER A 62 13.50 -2.91 21.36
CA SER A 62 12.68 -1.70 21.20
C SER A 62 11.93 -1.37 22.49
N PHE A 63 11.93 -0.09 22.86
CA PHE A 63 11.14 0.42 23.98
C PHE A 63 9.82 0.99 23.48
N VAL A 64 8.71 0.49 24.00
CA VAL A 64 7.36 0.86 23.58
C VAL A 64 6.55 1.32 24.78
N MET A 65 5.88 2.45 24.64
CA MET A 65 4.88 2.92 25.61
C MET A 65 3.48 2.68 25.08
N THR A 66 2.56 2.19 25.93
CA THR A 66 1.18 1.93 25.53
C THR A 66 0.19 2.18 26.68
N ASN A 67 -1.00 2.66 26.32
CA ASN A 67 -2.14 2.81 27.23
C ASN A 67 -3.07 1.59 27.23
N LEU A 68 -2.71 0.54 26.49
CA LEU A 68 -3.48 -0.70 26.46
C LEU A 68 -3.43 -1.39 27.83
N GLN A 69 -4.54 -1.99 28.24
CA GLN A 69 -4.67 -2.72 29.49
C GLN A 69 -4.98 -4.21 29.23
N GLY A 70 -4.56 -5.10 30.14
CA GLY A 70 -4.85 -6.53 30.08
C GLY A 70 -3.64 -7.43 29.79
N ASN A 71 -3.88 -8.67 29.35
CA ASN A 71 -2.82 -9.63 29.00
C ASN A 71 -2.26 -9.33 27.60
N LEU A 72 -1.24 -8.47 27.54
CA LEU A 72 -0.75 -7.87 26.30
C LEU A 72 0.54 -8.50 25.75
N LYS A 73 1.11 -9.52 26.42
CA LYS A 73 2.46 -10.03 26.09
C LYS A 73 2.64 -10.39 24.61
N LYS A 74 1.68 -11.11 24.03
CA LYS A 74 1.74 -11.52 22.61
C LYS A 74 1.15 -10.45 21.70
N THR A 75 0.00 -9.89 22.08
CA THR A 75 -0.76 -8.91 21.29
C THR A 75 0.03 -7.63 21.05
N LEU A 76 0.83 -7.15 22.01
CA LEU A 76 1.60 -5.93 21.85
C LEU A 76 2.74 -6.09 20.83
N GLY A 77 3.43 -7.24 20.85
CA GLY A 77 4.44 -7.57 19.84
C GLY A 77 3.84 -7.63 18.44
N ASP A 78 2.70 -8.31 18.30
CA ASP A 78 1.96 -8.39 17.03
C ASP A 78 1.53 -6.99 16.55
N LEU A 79 1.00 -6.14 17.43
CA LEU A 79 0.58 -4.76 17.12
C LEU A 79 1.77 -3.87 16.75
N TYR A 80 2.88 -3.96 17.48
CA TYR A 80 4.08 -3.19 17.17
C TYR A 80 4.68 -3.61 15.82
N GLY A 81 4.65 -4.91 15.52
CA GLY A 81 5.04 -5.45 14.21
C GLY A 81 4.21 -4.91 13.05
N LEU A 82 2.99 -4.41 13.30
CA LEU A 82 2.19 -3.78 12.25
C LEU A 82 2.82 -2.52 11.67
N ARG A 83 3.70 -1.84 12.41
CA ARG A 83 4.47 -0.68 11.94
C ARG A 83 5.26 -1.02 10.67
N THR A 84 5.84 -2.21 10.58
CA THR A 84 6.62 -2.64 9.41
C THR A 84 5.78 -2.64 8.13
N TRP A 85 4.46 -2.90 8.21
CA TRP A 85 3.57 -2.83 7.05
C TRP A 85 3.38 -1.41 6.53
N ILE A 86 3.45 -0.41 7.39
CA ILE A 86 3.43 1.01 6.98
C ILE A 86 4.66 1.31 6.13
N GLU A 87 5.84 0.87 6.56
CA GLU A 87 7.09 1.04 5.81
C GLU A 87 7.05 0.32 4.45
N TYR A 88 6.48 -0.88 4.40
CA TYR A 88 6.24 -1.58 3.13
C TYR A 88 5.29 -0.79 2.22
N GLY A 89 4.22 -0.20 2.75
CA GLY A 89 3.30 0.64 1.99
C GLY A 89 3.98 1.88 1.40
N PHE A 90 4.81 2.57 2.18
CA PHE A 90 5.62 3.68 1.67
C PHE A 90 6.61 3.24 0.61
N ARG A 91 7.26 2.08 0.78
CA ARG A 91 8.16 1.53 -0.24
C ARG A 91 7.45 1.29 -1.56
N GLN A 92 6.24 0.76 -1.52
CA GLN A 92 5.40 0.56 -2.71
C GLN A 92 5.04 1.89 -3.39
N CYS A 93 4.64 2.90 -2.62
CA CYS A 93 4.36 4.24 -3.15
C CYS A 93 5.61 4.85 -3.83
N LYS A 94 6.78 4.74 -3.20
CA LYS A 94 8.05 5.25 -3.72
C LYS A 94 8.49 4.55 -5.00
N GLN A 95 8.40 3.22 -5.05
CA GLN A 95 8.94 2.43 -6.16
C GLN A 95 7.98 2.30 -7.35
N GLU A 96 6.68 2.22 -7.10
CA GLU A 96 5.70 1.83 -8.12
C GLU A 96 4.74 2.95 -8.53
N LEU A 97 4.49 3.95 -7.67
CA LEU A 97 3.49 4.99 -7.90
C LEU A 97 4.09 6.38 -8.19
N GLY A 98 5.42 6.51 -8.26
CA GLY A 98 6.07 7.74 -8.68
C GLY A 98 6.08 8.84 -7.61
N TRP A 99 6.43 8.49 -6.36
CA TRP A 99 6.52 9.45 -5.24
C TRP A 99 7.28 10.73 -5.54
N THR A 100 8.33 10.66 -6.37
CA THR A 100 9.17 11.79 -6.74
C THR A 100 8.96 12.28 -8.18
N ASP A 101 7.96 11.75 -8.90
CA ASP A 101 7.77 12.03 -10.34
C ASP A 101 6.96 13.30 -10.62
N TYR A 102 6.67 14.10 -9.58
CA TYR A 102 6.08 15.42 -9.74
C TYR A 102 7.02 16.40 -10.44
N ARG A 103 6.45 17.34 -11.19
CA ARG A 103 7.18 18.41 -11.90
C ARG A 103 6.85 19.80 -11.39
N PHE A 104 6.25 19.88 -10.20
CA PHE A 104 5.84 21.12 -9.55
C PHE A 104 6.90 21.63 -8.58
N THR A 105 6.92 22.94 -8.35
CA THR A 105 7.83 23.60 -7.39
C THR A 105 7.12 24.09 -6.13
N ASN A 106 5.81 24.39 -6.21
CA ASN A 106 5.01 24.80 -5.06
C ASN A 106 4.65 23.59 -4.21
N PHE A 107 4.93 23.68 -2.91
CA PHE A 107 4.68 22.62 -1.93
C PHE A 107 3.22 22.16 -1.90
N GLN A 108 2.25 23.07 -2.01
CA GLN A 108 0.82 22.72 -2.01
C GLN A 108 0.44 21.76 -3.16
N HIS A 109 1.11 21.86 -4.31
CA HIS A 109 0.89 20.94 -5.43
C HIS A 109 1.60 19.60 -5.24
N ILE A 110 2.73 19.60 -4.52
CA ILE A 110 3.44 18.38 -4.15
C ILE A 110 2.62 17.58 -3.13
N GLU A 111 1.98 18.24 -2.17
CA GLU A 111 1.07 17.58 -1.22
C GLU A 111 -0.10 16.92 -1.95
N ARG A 112 -0.76 17.62 -2.88
CA ARG A 112 -1.83 17.05 -3.72
C ARG A 112 -1.36 15.85 -4.54
N TRP A 113 -0.11 15.87 -5.02
CA TRP A 113 0.47 14.72 -5.70
C TRP A 113 0.56 13.50 -4.78
N TRP A 114 1.02 13.68 -3.54
CA TRP A 114 1.05 12.61 -2.54
C TRP A 114 -0.35 12.13 -2.15
N GLU A 115 -1.34 13.03 -2.03
CA GLU A 115 -2.74 12.66 -1.82
C GLU A 115 -3.24 11.72 -2.91
N ILE A 116 -3.00 12.05 -4.18
CA ILE A 116 -3.37 11.20 -5.32
C ILE A 116 -2.68 9.82 -5.23
N ILE A 117 -1.39 9.79 -4.89
CA ILE A 117 -0.65 8.54 -4.70
C ILE A 117 -1.31 7.68 -3.61
N PHE A 118 -1.68 8.27 -2.48
CA PHE A 118 -2.35 7.54 -1.41
C PHE A 118 -3.74 7.07 -1.83
N CYS A 119 -4.52 7.87 -2.57
CA CYS A 119 -5.80 7.43 -3.13
C CYS A 119 -5.64 6.20 -4.04
N VAL A 120 -4.64 6.24 -4.93
CA VAL A 120 -4.32 5.10 -5.82
C VAL A 120 -3.87 3.89 -5.01
N TYR A 121 -3.01 4.08 -4.00
CA TYR A 121 -2.57 3.02 -3.10
C TYR A 121 -3.74 2.34 -2.39
N THR A 122 -4.68 3.13 -1.86
CA THR A 122 -5.90 2.64 -1.21
C THR A 122 -6.78 1.89 -2.20
N MET A 123 -6.99 2.43 -3.41
CA MET A 123 -7.75 1.77 -4.46
C MET A 123 -7.17 0.38 -4.82
N ILE A 124 -5.85 0.27 -4.96
CA ILE A 124 -5.19 -1.01 -5.25
C ILE A 124 -5.35 -1.97 -4.07
N SER A 125 -5.13 -1.48 -2.84
CA SER A 125 -5.23 -2.28 -1.62
C SER A 125 -6.63 -2.88 -1.44
N LEU A 126 -7.68 -2.09 -1.69
CA LEU A 126 -9.07 -2.54 -1.63
C LEU A 126 -9.42 -3.60 -2.66
N ASN A 127 -8.72 -3.63 -3.80
CA ASN A 127 -8.87 -4.65 -4.85
C ASN A 127 -7.97 -5.87 -4.62
N SER A 128 -7.17 -5.89 -3.56
CA SER A 128 -6.33 -7.04 -3.26
C SER A 128 -7.18 -8.22 -2.75
N PRO A 129 -6.77 -9.48 -3.03
CA PRO A 129 -7.53 -10.66 -2.61
C PRO A 129 -7.81 -10.72 -1.10
N ALA A 130 -6.92 -10.19 -0.26
CA ALA A 130 -7.10 -10.17 1.19
C ALA A 130 -8.34 -9.35 1.60
N PHE A 131 -8.48 -8.14 1.05
CA PHE A 131 -9.63 -7.28 1.34
C PHE A 131 -10.91 -7.75 0.63
N LEU A 132 -10.80 -8.32 -0.57
CA LEU A 132 -11.94 -8.91 -1.26
C LEU A 132 -12.53 -10.11 -0.50
N ARG A 133 -11.69 -10.98 0.08
CA ARG A 133 -12.15 -12.11 0.93
C ARG A 133 -12.89 -11.62 2.17
N LEU A 134 -12.40 -10.57 2.83
CA LEU A 134 -13.07 -9.97 3.99
C LEU A 134 -14.44 -9.39 3.63
N LYS A 135 -14.59 -8.84 2.41
CA LYS A 135 -15.87 -8.35 1.91
C LYS A 135 -16.82 -9.49 1.55
N GLN A 136 -16.33 -10.52 0.86
CA GLN A 136 -17.13 -11.71 0.54
C GLN A 136 -17.66 -12.40 1.80
N SER A 137 -16.83 -12.56 2.84
CA SER A 137 -17.32 -13.10 4.12
C SER A 137 -18.43 -12.27 4.78
N ARG A 138 -18.54 -10.99 4.42
CA ARG A 138 -19.57 -10.07 4.90
C ARG A 138 -20.78 -9.97 3.96
N GLN A 139 -20.66 -10.42 2.71
CA GLN A 139 -21.70 -10.39 1.66
C GLN A 139 -22.42 -11.73 1.44
N ILE A 140 -22.05 -12.81 2.15
CA ILE A 140 -22.73 -14.12 2.06
C ILE A 140 -24.25 -14.01 2.36
N GLU A 141 -24.74 -12.90 2.89
CA GLU A 141 -26.18 -12.68 3.13
C GLU A 141 -26.96 -12.01 2.00
N THR A 142 -26.40 -11.65 0.84
CA THR A 142 -27.25 -11.05 -0.22
C THR A 142 -26.76 -11.29 -1.65
N GLU A 143 -27.64 -11.96 -2.39
CA GLU A 143 -27.82 -11.99 -3.85
C GLU A 143 -26.85 -12.82 -4.73
N VAL A 144 -27.41 -13.95 -5.18
CA VAL A 144 -27.05 -14.63 -6.42
C VAL A 144 -27.60 -13.81 -7.58
N GLN A 145 -26.74 -13.17 -8.35
CA GLN A 145 -27.08 -12.69 -9.68
C GLN A 145 -26.00 -13.11 -10.68
N GLU A 146 -26.43 -13.93 -11.65
CA GLU A 146 -25.64 -14.35 -12.80
C GLU A 146 -25.25 -13.11 -13.63
N ASN A 147 -24.01 -12.66 -13.52
CA ASN A 147 -23.51 -11.65 -14.43
C ASN A 147 -22.81 -12.26 -15.63
N ARG A 148 -23.17 -11.74 -16.81
CA ARG A 148 -22.35 -11.77 -18.04
C ARG A 148 -21.11 -10.88 -17.87
N ASP A 149 -20.37 -11.04 -16.78
CA ASP A 149 -19.20 -10.22 -16.50
C ASP A 149 -18.04 -10.68 -17.39
N ILE A 150 -17.40 -9.73 -18.07
CA ILE A 150 -16.18 -9.99 -18.84
C ILE A 150 -15.11 -10.51 -17.87
N ASN A 151 -14.62 -11.72 -18.13
CA ASN A 151 -13.53 -12.28 -17.34
C ASN A 151 -12.18 -11.68 -17.76
N PHE A 152 -11.78 -10.60 -17.11
CA PHE A 152 -10.47 -9.95 -17.30
C PHE A 152 -9.28 -10.86 -17.02
N SER A 153 -9.47 -11.94 -16.26
CA SER A 153 -8.41 -12.88 -15.90
C SER A 153 -7.94 -13.76 -17.07
N ASN A 154 -8.67 -13.77 -18.19
CA ASN A 154 -8.28 -14.52 -19.39
C ASN A 154 -7.06 -13.89 -20.11
N HIS A 155 -6.60 -12.72 -19.70
CA HIS A 155 -5.45 -12.06 -20.30
C HIS A 155 -4.15 -12.83 -19.99
N LYS A 156 -3.31 -13.07 -21.00
CA LYS A 156 -2.06 -13.88 -20.85
C LYS A 156 -1.09 -13.36 -19.79
N GLN A 157 -1.05 -12.04 -19.60
CA GLN A 157 -0.18 -11.39 -18.60
C GLN A 157 -0.87 -11.20 -17.23
N TRP A 158 -2.09 -11.70 -17.07
CA TRP A 158 -2.81 -11.63 -15.80
C TRP A 158 -2.10 -12.47 -14.75
N ASN A 159 -1.88 -11.91 -13.56
CA ASN A 159 -1.25 -12.63 -12.47
C ASN A 159 -2.27 -13.03 -11.40
N HIS A 160 -2.38 -14.34 -11.14
CA HIS A 160 -3.26 -14.91 -10.11
C HIS A 160 -2.62 -14.98 -8.71
N GLN A 161 -1.33 -14.70 -8.59
CA GLN A 161 -0.63 -14.74 -7.31
C GLN A 161 -1.11 -13.63 -6.37
N PRO A 162 -1.28 -13.91 -5.06
CA PRO A 162 -1.65 -12.89 -4.09
C PRO A 162 -0.51 -11.86 -3.95
N GLY A 163 -0.87 -10.61 -3.67
CA GLY A 163 0.09 -9.55 -3.38
C GLY A 163 -0.29 -8.23 -4.03
N TRP A 164 0.02 -7.14 -3.33
CA TRP A 164 -0.32 -5.78 -3.77
C TRP A 164 0.23 -5.44 -5.16
N LYS A 165 1.48 -5.82 -5.45
CA LYS A 165 2.13 -5.55 -6.75
C LYS A 165 1.45 -6.28 -7.91
N ASN A 166 0.97 -7.50 -7.68
CA ASN A 166 0.26 -8.27 -8.70
C ASN A 166 -1.11 -7.64 -8.98
N THR A 167 -1.82 -7.20 -7.94
CA THR A 167 -3.06 -6.42 -8.09
C THR A 167 -2.84 -5.13 -8.88
N LEU A 168 -1.76 -4.38 -8.58
CA LEU A 168 -1.38 -3.19 -9.35
C LEU A 168 -1.16 -3.53 -10.83
N ASN A 169 -0.40 -4.58 -11.14
CA ASN A 169 -0.13 -4.99 -12.52
C ASN A 169 -1.42 -5.36 -13.26
N ASN A 170 -2.33 -6.11 -12.62
CA ASN A 170 -3.62 -6.45 -13.22
C ASN A 170 -4.47 -5.20 -13.48
N LEU A 171 -4.52 -4.24 -12.54
CA LEU A 171 -5.21 -2.96 -12.75
C LEU A 171 -4.57 -2.12 -13.87
N ARG A 172 -3.24 -2.13 -13.99
CA ARG A 172 -2.54 -1.49 -15.11
C ARG A 172 -2.96 -2.09 -16.46
N LEU A 173 -3.08 -3.42 -16.56
CA LEU A 173 -3.57 -4.10 -17.77
C LEU A 173 -4.99 -3.66 -18.13
N ILE A 174 -5.87 -3.51 -17.14
CA ILE A 174 -7.25 -3.07 -17.37
C ILE A 174 -7.27 -1.63 -17.91
N ILE A 175 -6.45 -0.73 -17.37
CA ILE A 175 -6.43 0.70 -17.75
C ILE A 175 -5.67 0.94 -19.08
N GLN A 176 -4.83 0.01 -19.51
CA GLN A 176 -3.97 0.16 -20.69
C GLN A 176 -4.69 0.60 -21.97
N PRO A 177 -5.88 0.07 -22.35
CA PRO A 177 -6.57 0.52 -23.57
C PRO A 177 -6.97 2.00 -23.52
N LEU A 178 -7.31 2.53 -22.33
CA LEU A 178 -7.60 3.95 -22.16
C LEU A 178 -6.35 4.80 -22.37
N LEU A 179 -5.19 4.36 -21.84
CA LEU A 179 -3.92 5.06 -22.08
C LEU A 179 -3.55 5.07 -23.56
N LEU A 180 -3.71 3.94 -24.24
CA LEU A 180 -3.45 3.83 -25.68
C LEU A 180 -4.40 4.73 -26.49
N PHE A 181 -5.67 4.82 -26.11
CA PHE A 181 -6.62 5.74 -26.73
C PHE A 181 -6.11 7.19 -26.65
N TRP A 182 -5.70 7.65 -25.46
CA TRP A 182 -5.19 9.01 -25.28
C TRP A 182 -3.90 9.30 -26.06
N LEU A 183 -3.03 8.30 -26.25
CA LEU A 183 -1.83 8.44 -27.07
C LEU A 183 -2.15 8.55 -28.57
N ILE A 184 -3.18 7.85 -29.03
CA ILE A 184 -3.60 7.84 -30.44
C ILE A 184 -4.53 9.01 -30.76
N TYR A 185 -5.28 9.52 -29.79
CA TYR A 185 -6.30 10.55 -29.99
C TYR A 185 -5.83 11.76 -30.80
N PRO A 186 -4.65 12.37 -30.55
CA PRO A 186 -4.16 13.50 -31.36
C PRO A 186 -3.92 13.16 -32.84
N TRP A 187 -3.66 11.89 -33.17
CA TRP A 187 -3.48 11.44 -34.55
C TRP A 187 -4.79 11.32 -35.31
N LEU A 188 -5.91 11.16 -34.61
CA LEU A 188 -7.23 11.10 -35.25
C LEU A 188 -7.65 12.45 -35.86
N ASP A 189 -7.10 13.56 -35.36
CA ASP A 189 -7.30 14.89 -35.95
C ASP A 189 -6.59 15.02 -37.31
N ILE A 190 -5.48 14.31 -37.50
CA ILE A 190 -4.69 14.30 -38.74
C ILE A 190 -5.22 13.25 -39.71
N LEU A 191 -5.57 12.07 -39.19
CA LEU A 191 -6.05 10.91 -39.96
C LEU A 191 -7.38 10.42 -39.39
N PRO A 192 -8.51 11.03 -39.80
CA PRO A 192 -9.82 10.69 -39.24
C PRO A 192 -10.20 9.26 -39.58
N ASN A 193 -10.38 8.43 -38.55
CA ASN A 193 -10.82 7.05 -38.68
C ASN A 193 -11.93 6.72 -37.66
N SER A 194 -13.18 6.74 -38.13
CA SER A 194 -14.36 6.49 -37.30
C SER A 194 -14.43 5.05 -36.76
N LYS A 195 -13.89 4.07 -37.48
CA LYS A 195 -13.87 2.66 -37.04
C LYS A 195 -12.94 2.46 -35.86
N LEU A 196 -11.79 3.13 -35.86
CA LEU A 196 -10.84 3.06 -34.75
C LEU A 196 -11.43 3.68 -33.48
N LEU A 197 -12.07 4.84 -33.61
CA LEU A 197 -12.77 5.51 -32.50
C LEU A 197 -13.89 4.63 -31.91
N LEU A 198 -14.70 4.01 -32.78
CA LEU A 198 -15.75 3.08 -32.36
C LEU A 198 -15.16 1.86 -31.62
N GLY A 199 -14.06 1.30 -32.13
CA GLY A 199 -13.35 0.19 -31.48
C GLY A 199 -12.86 0.53 -30.07
N PHE A 200 -12.26 1.72 -29.90
CA PHE A 200 -11.85 2.19 -28.57
C PHE A 200 -13.03 2.42 -27.63
N ASN A 201 -14.14 2.97 -28.12
CA ASN A 201 -15.35 3.13 -27.31
C ASN A 201 -15.90 1.79 -26.81
N HIS A 202 -15.90 0.74 -27.64
CA HIS A 202 -16.29 -0.60 -27.20
C HIS A 202 -15.33 -1.17 -26.15
N LEU A 203 -14.02 -0.96 -26.30
CA LEU A 203 -13.02 -1.38 -25.30
C LEU A 203 -13.19 -0.65 -23.97
N ILE A 204 -13.41 0.67 -24.00
CA ILE A 204 -13.65 1.47 -22.81
C ILE A 204 -14.96 1.04 -22.13
N ALA A 205 -16.01 0.75 -22.90
CA ALA A 205 -17.25 0.21 -22.35
C ALA A 205 -17.04 -1.15 -21.67
N ALA A 206 -16.21 -2.03 -22.24
CA ALA A 206 -15.82 -3.29 -21.62
C ALA A 206 -15.02 -3.06 -20.33
N MET A 207 -14.06 -2.13 -20.31
CA MET A 207 -13.30 -1.77 -19.10
C MET A 207 -14.20 -1.28 -17.96
N ASN A 208 -15.21 -0.47 -18.27
CA ASN A 208 -16.14 0.06 -17.27
C ASN A 208 -17.03 -1.01 -16.62
N GLN A 209 -17.08 -2.23 -17.17
CA GLN A 209 -17.72 -3.38 -16.51
C GLN A 209 -16.86 -3.95 -15.37
N PHE A 210 -15.58 -3.57 -15.28
CA PHE A 210 -14.76 -3.91 -14.13
C PHE A 210 -15.34 -3.24 -12.89
N LYS A 211 -15.98 -4.03 -12.03
CA LYS A 211 -16.42 -3.60 -10.71
C LYS A 211 -15.27 -3.85 -9.73
N PRO A 212 -14.51 -2.81 -9.33
CA PRO A 212 -13.63 -2.95 -8.18
C PRO A 212 -14.48 -3.34 -6.98
N GLY A 213 -13.88 -4.00 -5.98
CA GLY A 213 -14.62 -4.44 -4.79
C GLY A 213 -15.17 -3.31 -3.91
N LEU A 214 -15.30 -2.08 -4.40
CA LEU A 214 -16.07 -1.00 -3.80
C LEU A 214 -17.55 -1.36 -3.95
N ALA A 215 -18.25 -1.47 -2.83
CA ALA A 215 -19.70 -1.54 -2.86
C ALA A 215 -20.19 -0.33 -3.66
N SER A 216 -21.04 -0.56 -4.65
CA SER A 216 -21.88 0.50 -5.19
C SER A 216 -22.61 1.11 -3.99
N GLY A 217 -22.22 2.33 -3.64
CA GLY A 217 -22.94 3.14 -2.65
C GLY A 217 -24.30 3.54 -3.18
#